data_AF-A0A2U3XTG1-F1
#
_entry.id   AF-A0A2U3XTG1-F1
#
_cell.length_a   1.000
_cell.length_b   1.000
_cell.length_c   1.000
_cell.angle_alpha   90.00
_cell.angle_beta   90.00
_cell.angle_gamma   90.00
#
_symmetry.space_group_name_H-M   'P 1'
#
loop_
_entity.id
_entity.type
_entity.pdbx_description
1 polymer ?
#
loop_
_entity_poly.entity_id
_entity_poly.type
_entity_poly.pdbx_seq_one_letter_code
_entity_poly.pdbx_strand_id
1 'polypeptide(L)'
;MGLTSQLIPTLVCLLALTSTFVHGHNFSIAIKETIKTLNILTARNDSCMELTVTDVFAAPKNTTEKEICRATTVLQQLSTHNCSNKLLKGLHRNLRKMANMTCSVNEVKKSTLKDFLERLKAIMQRKYYRH
;
A
#
# COMPACT_ATOMS: atom_id res chain seq x y z
N MET A 1 48.43 -6.57 -13.57
CA MET A 1 47.54 -6.15 -12.46
C MET A 1 46.31 -5.50 -13.09
N GLY A 2 45.11 -6.09 -12.97
CA GLY A 2 43.92 -5.59 -13.67
C GLY A 2 42.61 -6.32 -13.33
N LEU A 3 42.69 -7.56 -12.82
CA LEU A 3 41.53 -8.36 -12.45
C LEU A 3 40.69 -7.76 -11.30
N THR A 4 41.32 -7.15 -10.30
CA THR A 4 40.62 -6.60 -9.12
C THR A 4 39.75 -5.39 -9.46
N SER A 5 40.11 -4.59 -10.48
CA SER A 5 39.35 -3.41 -10.88
C SER A 5 38.04 -3.74 -11.62
N GLN A 6 37.93 -4.92 -12.24
CA GLN A 6 36.71 -5.35 -12.94
C GLN A 6 35.78 -6.19 -12.06
N LEU A 7 36.33 -6.87 -11.04
CA LEU A 7 35.56 -7.64 -10.06
C LEU A 7 34.63 -6.76 -9.23
N ILE A 8 35.10 -5.59 -8.78
CA ILE A 8 34.29 -4.69 -7.92
C ILE A 8 33.05 -4.16 -8.66
N PRO A 9 33.15 -3.58 -9.87
CA PRO A 9 31.96 -3.15 -10.63
C PRO A 9 30.99 -4.30 -10.93
N THR A 10 31.52 -5.47 -11.26
CA THR A 10 30.70 -6.66 -11.59
C THR A 10 29.92 -7.14 -10.36
N LEU A 11 30.57 -7.22 -9.19
CA LEU A 11 29.93 -7.58 -7.93
C LEU A 11 28.87 -6.55 -7.49
N VAL A 12 29.17 -5.25 -7.62
CA VAL A 12 28.19 -4.18 -7.32
C VAL A 12 26.99 -4.25 -8.27
N CYS A 13 27.21 -4.53 -9.55
CA CYS A 13 26.13 -4.72 -10.53
C CYS A 13 25.26 -5.93 -10.17
N LEU A 14 25.86 -7.08 -9.84
CA LEU A 14 25.13 -8.27 -9.42
C LEU A 14 24.33 -8.04 -8.12
N LEU A 15 24.89 -7.34 -7.14
CA LEU A 15 24.20 -6.96 -5.91
C LEU A 15 23.00 -6.01 -6.18
N ALA A 16 23.17 -5.03 -7.05
CA ALA A 16 22.09 -4.13 -7.44
C ALA A 16 20.97 -4.86 -8.20
N LEU A 17 21.32 -5.74 -9.13
CA LEU A 17 20.37 -6.55 -9.91
C LEU A 17 19.58 -7.53 -9.03
N THR A 18 20.26 -8.23 -8.13
CA THR A 18 19.60 -9.15 -7.19
C THR A 18 18.71 -8.40 -6.20
N SER A 19 19.14 -7.25 -5.71
CA SER A 19 18.34 -6.40 -4.83
C SER A 19 17.07 -5.90 -5.50
N THR A 20 17.17 -5.38 -6.72
CA THR A 20 15.99 -4.91 -7.48
C THR A 20 15.04 -6.04 -7.84
N PHE A 21 15.54 -7.23 -8.19
CA PHE A 21 14.72 -8.41 -8.46
C PHE A 21 13.97 -8.91 -7.21
N VAL A 22 14.68 -9.09 -6.09
CA VAL A 22 14.08 -9.50 -4.82
C VAL A 22 13.05 -8.48 -4.35
N HIS A 23 13.35 -7.18 -4.50
CA HIS A 23 12.41 -6.11 -4.19
C HIS A 23 11.15 -6.19 -5.04
N GLY A 24 11.28 -6.35 -6.37
CA GLY A 24 10.15 -6.48 -7.29
C GLY A 24 9.28 -7.72 -7.01
N HIS A 25 9.90 -8.88 -6.73
CA HIS A 25 9.17 -10.10 -6.39
C HIS A 25 8.38 -9.96 -5.08
N ASN A 26 9.03 -9.45 -4.03
CA ASN A 26 8.38 -9.19 -2.75
C ASN A 26 7.25 -8.17 -2.87
N PHE A 27 7.44 -7.17 -3.72
CA PHE A 27 6.43 -6.17 -4.03
C PHE A 27 5.20 -6.78 -4.72
N SER A 28 5.39 -7.68 -5.71
CA SER A 28 4.31 -8.41 -6.38
C SER A 28 3.50 -9.27 -5.40
N ILE A 29 4.17 -10.00 -4.50
CA ILE A 29 3.50 -10.77 -3.44
C ILE A 29 2.68 -9.85 -2.53
N ALA A 30 3.27 -8.72 -2.10
CA ALA A 30 2.60 -7.77 -1.21
C ALA A 30 1.33 -7.17 -1.85
N ILE A 31 1.37 -6.84 -3.16
CA ILE A 31 0.17 -6.37 -3.86
C ILE A 31 -0.90 -7.46 -3.91
N LYS A 32 -0.55 -8.70 -4.27
CA LYS A 32 -1.51 -9.82 -4.35
C LYS A 32 -2.21 -10.05 -3.00
N GLU A 33 -1.45 -10.10 -1.91
CA GLU A 33 -2.00 -10.27 -0.56
C GLU A 33 -2.86 -9.08 -0.12
N THR A 34 -2.48 -7.87 -0.53
CA THR A 34 -3.28 -6.66 -0.30
C THR A 34 -4.62 -6.74 -1.03
N ILE A 35 -4.63 -7.11 -2.32
CA ILE A 35 -5.87 -7.26 -3.11
C ILE A 35 -6.77 -8.35 -2.53
N LYS A 36 -6.21 -9.51 -2.13
CA LYS A 36 -6.98 -10.57 -1.45
C LYS A 36 -7.64 -10.06 -0.18
N THR A 37 -6.88 -9.35 0.66
CA THR A 37 -7.41 -8.77 1.91
C THR A 37 -8.52 -7.76 1.63
N LEU A 38 -8.34 -6.91 0.61
CA LEU A 38 -9.34 -5.93 0.19
C LEU A 38 -10.62 -6.61 -0.33
N ASN A 39 -10.50 -7.68 -1.13
CA ASN A 39 -11.67 -8.43 -1.60
C ASN A 39 -12.51 -8.99 -0.44
N ILE A 40 -11.87 -9.51 0.60
CA ILE A 40 -12.57 -9.99 1.81
C ILE A 40 -13.23 -8.82 2.53
N LEU A 41 -12.50 -7.72 2.72
CA LEU A 41 -13.00 -6.56 3.45
C LEU A 41 -14.16 -5.87 2.74
N THR A 42 -14.14 -5.73 1.42
CA THR A 42 -15.21 -5.02 0.69
C THR A 42 -16.45 -5.86 0.44
N ALA A 43 -16.35 -7.19 0.57
CA ALA A 43 -17.50 -8.09 0.60
C ALA A 43 -18.30 -8.00 1.91
N ARG A 44 -17.73 -7.40 2.96
CA ARG A 44 -18.39 -7.18 4.26
C ARG A 44 -19.51 -6.14 4.11
N ASN A 45 -20.61 -6.33 4.84
CA ASN A 45 -21.74 -5.40 4.81
C ASN A 45 -22.34 -5.17 6.20
N ASP A 46 -21.50 -4.82 7.17
CA ASP A 46 -21.94 -4.45 8.52
C ASP A 46 -21.72 -2.98 8.84
N SER A 47 -22.16 -2.56 10.03
CA SER A 47 -22.16 -1.17 10.48
C SER A 47 -20.78 -0.51 10.41
N CYS A 48 -19.69 -1.28 10.47
CA CYS A 48 -18.35 -0.72 10.34
C CYS A 48 -18.02 -0.22 8.94
N MET A 49 -18.72 -0.71 7.92
CA MET A 49 -18.54 -0.26 6.54
C MET A 49 -19.09 1.16 6.30
N GLU A 50 -20.07 1.58 7.10
CA GLU A 50 -20.65 2.92 7.10
C GLU A 50 -19.82 3.95 7.89
N LEU A 51 -18.76 3.49 8.58
CA LEU A 51 -17.89 4.39 9.34
C LEU A 51 -17.30 5.46 8.43
N THR A 52 -17.45 6.71 8.83
CA THR A 52 -16.93 7.86 8.10
C THR A 52 -15.41 7.96 8.28
N VAL A 53 -14.68 7.96 7.17
CA VAL A 53 -13.22 8.09 7.11
C VAL A 53 -12.82 9.25 6.20
N THR A 54 -11.58 9.72 6.31
CA THR A 54 -11.06 10.77 5.43
C THR A 54 -10.83 10.22 4.02
N ASP A 55 -11.36 10.93 3.01
CA ASP A 55 -11.26 10.56 1.59
C ASP A 55 -9.96 11.09 0.99
N VAL A 56 -8.86 10.40 1.26
CA VAL A 56 -7.50 10.76 0.79
C VAL A 56 -7.31 10.61 -0.73
N PHE A 57 -8.28 10.02 -1.42
CA PHE A 57 -8.27 9.80 -2.87
C PHE A 57 -8.96 10.90 -3.67
N ALA A 58 -9.64 11.85 -3.01
CA ALA A 58 -10.33 12.95 -3.68
C ALA A 58 -9.42 14.08 -4.14
N ALA A 59 -8.21 14.17 -3.61
CA ALA A 59 -7.27 15.23 -3.97
C ALA A 59 -6.76 15.03 -5.42
N PRO A 60 -6.91 16.03 -6.30
CA PRO A 60 -6.42 15.93 -7.67
C PRO A 60 -4.88 15.85 -7.67
N LYS A 61 -4.33 14.87 -8.41
CA LYS A 61 -2.89 14.66 -8.67
C LYS A 61 -2.05 14.12 -7.50
N ASN A 62 -2.36 12.91 -7.02
CA ASN A 62 -1.42 12.14 -6.18
C ASN A 62 -0.77 11.01 -6.98
N THR A 63 0.51 10.74 -6.70
CA THR A 63 1.16 9.52 -7.18
C THR A 63 0.60 8.31 -6.42
N THR A 64 0.61 7.14 -7.04
CA THR A 64 0.11 5.91 -6.41
C THR A 64 0.80 5.59 -5.09
N GLU A 65 2.09 5.91 -4.96
CA GLU A 65 2.82 5.73 -3.69
C GLU A 65 2.31 6.67 -2.60
N LYS A 66 2.03 7.92 -2.94
CA LYS A 66 1.45 8.90 -2.01
C LYS A 66 0.02 8.52 -1.61
N GLU A 67 -0.77 7.99 -2.54
CA GLU A 67 -2.10 7.44 -2.26
C GLU A 67 -2.04 6.27 -1.27
N ILE A 68 -1.15 5.30 -1.50
CA ILE A 68 -0.93 4.15 -0.61
C ILE A 68 -0.50 4.64 0.78
N CYS A 69 0.47 5.54 0.84
CA CYS A 69 0.99 6.08 2.08
C CYS A 69 -0.09 6.83 2.88
N ARG A 70 -0.91 7.68 2.26
CA ARG A 70 -2.04 8.34 2.94
C ARG A 70 -3.11 7.36 3.40
N ALA A 71 -3.36 6.31 2.63
CA ALA A 71 -4.25 5.23 3.05
C ALA A 71 -3.74 4.54 4.33
N THR A 72 -2.42 4.40 4.52
CA THR A 72 -1.87 3.88 5.79
C THR A 72 -2.23 4.76 6.98
N THR A 73 -2.17 6.08 6.83
CA THR A 73 -2.53 7.04 7.89
C THR A 73 -4.01 6.89 8.29
N VAL A 74 -4.92 6.74 7.32
CA VAL A 74 -6.34 6.52 7.59
C VAL A 74 -6.56 5.18 8.32
N LEU A 75 -5.92 4.10 7.88
CA LEU A 75 -6.03 2.80 8.55
C LEU A 75 -5.42 2.80 9.97
N GLN A 76 -4.36 3.58 10.19
CA GLN A 76 -3.76 3.77 11.51
C GLN A 76 -4.73 4.48 12.46
N GLN A 77 -5.47 5.48 11.99
CA GLN A 77 -6.50 6.16 12.79
C GLN A 77 -7.63 5.20 13.19
N LEU A 78 -7.96 4.23 12.34
CA LEU A 78 -8.96 3.21 12.66
C LEU A 78 -8.51 2.20 13.72
N SER A 79 -7.21 2.11 14.03
CA SER A 79 -6.68 1.10 14.95
C SER A 79 -7.20 1.22 16.39
N THR A 80 -7.63 2.41 16.79
CA THR A 80 -8.22 2.71 18.11
C THR A 80 -9.75 2.67 18.09
N HIS A 81 -10.39 2.49 16.93
CA HIS A 81 -11.83 2.44 16.78
C HIS A 81 -12.37 1.03 17.02
N ASN A 82 -13.62 0.89 17.49
CA ASN A 82 -14.27 -0.41 17.71
C ASN A 82 -14.41 -1.27 16.44
N CYS A 83 -14.30 -0.64 15.27
CA CYS A 83 -14.31 -1.33 13.97
C CYS A 83 -12.96 -1.91 13.54
N SER A 84 -11.90 -1.65 14.32
CA SER A 84 -10.59 -2.25 14.09
C SER A 84 -10.68 -3.77 14.21
N ASN A 85 -10.31 -4.47 13.14
CA ASN A 85 -10.24 -5.92 13.10
C ASN A 85 -8.87 -6.40 12.57
N LYS A 86 -8.62 -7.72 12.63
CA LYS A 86 -7.35 -8.32 12.21
C LYS A 86 -7.03 -8.07 10.73
N LEU A 87 -8.05 -8.05 9.86
CA LEU A 87 -7.88 -7.81 8.42
C LEU A 87 -7.47 -6.37 8.13
N LEU A 88 -8.08 -5.37 8.77
CA LEU A 88 -7.70 -3.96 8.66
C LEU A 88 -6.28 -3.72 9.19
N LYS A 89 -5.91 -4.35 10.31
CA LYS A 89 -4.53 -4.30 10.84
C LYS A 89 -3.53 -4.94 9.88
N GLY A 90 -3.89 -6.06 9.26
CA GLY A 90 -3.09 -6.74 8.24
C GLY A 90 -2.91 -5.86 7.00
N LEU A 91 -4.00 -5.26 6.51
CA LEU A 91 -4.00 -4.33 5.40
C LEU A 91 -3.07 -3.14 5.69
N HIS A 92 -3.18 -2.52 6.86
CA HIS A 92 -2.30 -1.42 7.27
C HIS A 92 -0.82 -1.81 7.21
N ARG A 93 -0.45 -2.98 7.76
CA ARG A 93 0.93 -3.49 7.73
C ARG A 93 1.43 -3.71 6.30
N ASN A 94 0.61 -4.26 5.42
CA ASN A 94 0.97 -4.50 4.03
C ASN A 94 1.20 -3.18 3.27
N LEU A 95 0.27 -2.23 3.39
CA LEU A 95 0.41 -0.92 2.77
C LEU A 95 1.63 -0.16 3.31
N ARG A 96 1.89 -0.24 4.61
CA ARG A 96 3.03 0.47 5.25
C ARG A 96 4.38 -0.03 4.72
N LYS A 97 4.51 -1.34 4.48
CA LYS A 97 5.70 -1.91 3.86
C LYS A 97 5.91 -1.43 2.42
N MET A 98 4.83 -1.12 1.70
CA MET A 98 4.88 -0.61 0.32
C MET A 98 5.10 0.90 0.24
N ALA A 99 4.64 1.67 1.23
CA ALA A 99 4.65 3.13 1.17
C ALA A 99 6.05 3.75 1.26
N ASN A 100 7.03 3.09 1.89
CA ASN A 100 8.42 3.53 2.17
C ASN A 100 8.63 5.01 2.57
N MET A 101 7.57 5.72 2.96
CA MET A 101 7.56 7.14 3.32
C MET A 101 6.45 7.40 4.35
N THR A 102 6.51 8.56 5.01
CA THR A 102 5.43 9.06 5.87
C THR A 102 4.60 10.11 5.12
N CYS A 103 3.30 10.15 5.38
CA CYS A 103 2.40 11.10 4.73
C CYS A 103 1.51 11.82 5.71
N SER A 104 1.47 13.14 5.58
CA SER A 104 0.42 13.97 6.17
C SER A 104 -0.88 13.81 5.39
N VAL A 105 -1.97 13.82 6.14
CA VAL A 105 -3.35 13.82 5.64
C VAL A 105 -3.97 15.12 6.11
N ASN A 106 -4.25 16.02 5.16
CA ASN A 106 -4.86 17.33 5.41
C ASN A 106 -6.26 17.41 4.79
N GLU A 107 -6.72 16.33 4.18
CA GLU A 107 -7.98 16.27 3.45
C GLU A 107 -9.18 16.37 4.40
N VAL A 108 -10.10 17.26 4.07
CA VAL A 108 -11.33 17.49 4.86
C VAL A 108 -12.46 16.58 4.39
N LYS A 109 -12.47 16.22 3.10
CA LYS A 109 -13.52 15.40 2.50
C LYS A 109 -13.59 14.04 3.18
N LYS A 110 -14.81 13.55 3.35
CA LYS A 110 -15.11 12.27 3.98
C LYS A 110 -15.71 11.28 2.98
N SER A 111 -15.59 10.00 3.30
CA SER A 111 -16.27 8.90 2.63
C SER A 111 -16.62 7.81 3.64
N THR A 112 -17.39 6.81 3.21
CA THR A 112 -17.55 5.58 4.00
C THR A 112 -16.25 4.76 3.96
N LEU A 113 -16.07 3.87 4.94
CA LEU A 113 -14.98 2.91 4.95
C LEU A 113 -15.10 1.95 3.75
N LYS A 114 -16.33 1.57 3.38
CA LYS A 114 -16.59 0.75 2.19
C LYS A 114 -16.04 1.38 0.92
N ASP A 115 -16.42 2.63 0.67
CA ASP A 115 -16.01 3.37 -0.52
C ASP A 115 -14.50 3.60 -0.54
N PHE A 116 -13.91 3.88 0.62
CA PHE A 116 -12.47 4.02 0.77
C PHE A 116 -11.75 2.71 0.39
N LEU A 117 -12.21 1.57 0.88
CA LEU A 117 -11.60 0.26 0.61
C LEU A 117 -11.79 -0.16 -0.85
N GLU A 118 -12.93 0.11 -1.46
CA GLU A 118 -13.18 -0.17 -2.89
C GLU A 118 -12.29 0.70 -3.80
N ARG A 119 -12.13 2.00 -3.49
CA ARG A 119 -11.18 2.86 -4.20
C ARG A 119 -9.74 2.38 -4.05
N LEU A 120 -9.34 2.01 -2.84
CA LEU A 120 -8.01 1.45 -2.58
C LEU A 120 -7.80 0.14 -3.36
N LYS A 121 -8.80 -0.73 -3.45
CA LYS A 121 -8.74 -1.95 -4.27
C LYS A 121 -8.50 -1.64 -5.74
N ALA A 122 -9.23 -0.69 -6.31
CA ALA A 122 -9.01 -0.25 -7.69
C ALA A 122 -7.62 0.35 -7.92
N ILE A 123 -7.05 1.06 -6.93
CA ILE A 123 -5.67 1.57 -6.97
C ILE A 123 -4.67 0.40 -6.98
N MET A 124 -4.83 -0.56 -6.06
CA MET A 124 -3.93 -1.71 -5.95
C MET A 124 -3.99 -2.60 -7.19
N GLN A 125 -5.16 -2.82 -7.77
CA GLN A 125 -5.33 -3.55 -9.04
C GLN A 125 -4.64 -2.82 -10.20
N ARG A 126 -4.83 -1.49 -10.32
CA ARG A 126 -4.11 -0.71 -11.35
C ARG A 126 -2.59 -0.80 -11.18
N LYS A 127 -2.08 -0.79 -9.94
CA LYS A 127 -0.66 -0.99 -9.67
C LYS A 127 -0.19 -2.41 -10.01
N TYR A 128 -1.02 -3.42 -9.77
CA TYR A 128 -0.75 -4.81 -10.13
C TYR A 128 -0.62 -5.00 -11.65
N TYR A 129 -1.53 -4.44 -12.46
CA TYR A 129 -1.51 -4.61 -13.92
C TYR A 129 -0.45 -3.77 -14.65
N ARG A 130 0.15 -2.78 -13.98
CA ARG A 130 1.23 -1.94 -14.53
C ARG A 130 2.63 -2.54 -14.30
N HIS A 131 2.72 -3.61 -13.51
CA HIS A 131 3.93 -4.37 -13.22
C HIS A 131 3.77 -5.80 -13.73
#